data_AF-A0A177WB47-F1
#
_entry.id   AF-A0A177WB47-F1
#
_cell.length_a   1.000
_cell.length_b   1.000
_cell.length_c   1.000
_cell.angle_alpha   90.00
_cell.angle_beta   90.00
_cell.angle_gamma   90.00
#
_symmetry.space_group_name_H-M   'P 1'
#
loop_
_entity.id
_entity.type
_entity.pdbx_description
1 polymer ?
#
loop_
_entity_poly.entity_id
_entity_poly.type
_entity_poly.pdbx_seq_one_letter_code
_entity_poly.pdbx_strand_id
1 'polypeptide(L)'
;MQNAIFSNPTEIIQFLQNNPDLIGLFPIPREPNLSLDLPILSHIHSIQEYIQTLSYNYLGEPFFVVKKSSSVRNLLKLAQKMVQQALPIKCLEATILGIYLTMKFDDLLRMSCLGGKWGAIGLSKKSDLMNKSLTYTTCYEKNNHTLLKIKLGLPVTHNPASNEKIVWKKSSIRLQDTLWDISSKEIDAHSRSLRSL
;
A
#
# COMPACT_ATOMS: atom_id res chain seq x y z
N MET A 1 25.99 -8.17 -7.28
CA MET A 1 26.77 -9.25 -6.63
C MET A 1 25.81 -10.00 -5.73
N GLN A 2 25.26 -11.14 -6.17
CA GLN A 2 24.49 -12.01 -5.27
C GLN A 2 25.51 -12.81 -4.47
N ASN A 3 25.72 -12.43 -3.21
CA ASN A 3 26.38 -13.31 -2.23
C ASN A 3 25.36 -14.39 -1.87
N ALA A 4 25.19 -15.37 -2.75
CA ALA A 4 24.28 -16.47 -2.52
C ALA A 4 24.98 -17.44 -1.57
N ILE A 5 24.67 -17.33 -0.27
CA ILE A 5 25.07 -18.27 0.78
C ILE A 5 24.63 -19.70 0.45
N PHE A 6 23.59 -19.85 -0.39
CA PHE A 6 23.04 -21.12 -0.84
C PHE A 6 23.13 -21.26 -2.35
N SER A 7 23.49 -22.44 -2.83
CA SER A 7 23.75 -22.72 -4.24
C SER A 7 22.46 -23.07 -5.00
N ASN A 8 21.42 -23.53 -4.30
CA ASN A 8 20.11 -23.89 -4.87
C ASN A 8 18.97 -23.75 -3.83
N PRO A 9 17.68 -23.72 -4.28
CA PRO A 9 16.53 -23.59 -3.38
C PRO A 9 16.37 -24.73 -2.36
N THR A 10 16.80 -25.94 -2.69
CA THR A 10 16.67 -27.11 -1.80
C THR A 10 17.54 -26.95 -0.55
N GLU A 11 18.74 -26.40 -0.68
CA GLU A 11 19.62 -26.07 0.45
C GLU A 11 18.96 -25.08 1.40
N ILE A 12 18.24 -24.07 0.88
CA ILE A 12 17.51 -23.10 1.70
C ILE A 12 16.40 -23.80 2.49
N ILE A 13 15.61 -24.66 1.83
CA ILE A 13 14.52 -25.39 2.48
C ILE A 13 15.07 -26.27 3.60
N GLN A 14 16.12 -27.05 3.31
CA GLN A 14 16.73 -27.93 4.30
C GLN A 14 17.32 -27.15 5.47
N PHE A 15 17.98 -26.01 5.19
CA PHE A 15 18.50 -25.12 6.22
C PHE A 15 17.38 -24.61 7.14
N LEU A 16 16.28 -24.11 6.58
CA LEU A 16 15.15 -23.61 7.36
C LEU A 16 14.48 -24.72 8.18
N GLN A 17 14.32 -25.92 7.62
CA GLN A 17 13.76 -27.09 8.33
C GLN A 17 14.64 -27.54 9.50
N ASN A 18 15.95 -27.47 9.34
CA ASN A 18 16.92 -27.84 10.38
C ASN A 18 17.09 -26.77 11.46
N ASN A 19 16.59 -25.55 11.24
CA ASN A 19 16.75 -24.42 12.16
C ASN A 19 15.39 -23.77 12.48
N PRO A 20 14.44 -24.50 13.11
CA PRO A 20 13.11 -23.98 13.41
C PRO A 20 13.14 -22.76 14.36
N ASP A 21 14.14 -22.69 15.25
CA ASP A 21 14.29 -21.62 16.24
C ASP A 21 14.56 -20.24 15.61
N LEU A 22 14.94 -20.18 14.33
CA LEU A 22 15.07 -18.92 13.58
C LEU A 22 13.79 -18.11 13.58
N ILE A 23 12.62 -18.74 13.78
CA ILE A 23 11.35 -18.03 13.90
C ILE A 23 11.35 -17.05 15.08
N GLY A 24 12.08 -17.35 16.16
CA GLY A 24 12.19 -16.51 17.34
C GLY A 24 13.02 -15.23 17.13
N LEU A 25 13.79 -15.15 16.04
CA LEU A 25 14.59 -13.96 15.71
C LEU A 25 13.75 -12.82 15.11
N PHE A 26 12.52 -13.12 14.66
CA PHE A 26 11.64 -12.16 14.02
C PHE A 26 10.44 -11.87 14.93
N PRO A 27 10.56 -10.88 15.85
CA PRO A 27 9.47 -10.55 16.75
C PRO A 27 8.25 -10.06 15.96
N ILE A 28 7.06 -10.38 16.47
CA ILE A 28 5.80 -9.86 15.92
C ILE A 28 5.84 -8.33 15.96
N PRO A 29 5.67 -7.64 14.82
CA PRO A 29 5.68 -6.18 14.78
C PRO A 29 4.63 -5.57 15.70
N ARG A 30 5.01 -4.52 16.41
CA ARG A 30 4.06 -3.74 17.22
C ARG A 30 3.14 -2.94 16.30
N GLU A 31 1.85 -2.95 16.62
CA GLU A 31 0.88 -2.10 15.92
C GLU A 31 1.25 -0.62 16.02
N PRO A 32 0.92 0.20 15.00
CA PRO A 32 1.31 1.60 14.97
C PRO A 32 0.68 2.38 16.12
N ASN A 33 1.43 3.31 16.72
CA ASN A 33 0.87 4.23 17.69
C ASN A 33 -0.01 5.26 16.98
N LEU A 34 -1.31 5.15 17.20
CA LEU A 34 -2.30 6.03 16.59
C LEU A 34 -3.00 6.89 17.65
N SER A 35 -2.32 7.31 18.73
CA SER A 35 -2.89 8.21 19.74
C SER A 35 -3.44 9.48 19.10
N LEU A 36 -4.62 9.94 19.52
CA LEU A 36 -5.28 11.13 18.97
C LEU A 36 -4.49 12.43 19.23
N ASP A 37 -3.58 12.43 20.20
CA ASP A 37 -2.74 13.59 20.54
C ASP A 37 -1.63 13.85 19.51
N LEU A 38 -1.38 12.90 18.61
CA LEU A 38 -0.34 13.04 17.58
C LEU A 38 -0.89 13.68 16.30
N PRO A 39 -0.08 14.47 15.58
CA PRO A 39 -0.44 14.98 14.27
C PRO A 39 -0.70 13.85 13.26
N ILE A 40 -1.62 14.06 12.32
CA ILE A 40 -1.97 13.09 11.27
C ILE A 40 -0.77 12.59 10.44
N LEU A 41 0.23 13.46 10.21
CA LEU A 41 1.45 13.06 9.51
C LEU A 41 2.27 12.04 10.31
N SER A 42 2.29 12.15 11.64
CA SER A 42 2.94 11.18 12.52
C SER A 42 2.21 9.83 12.46
N HIS A 43 0.88 9.82 12.39
CA HIS A 43 0.12 8.59 12.17
C HIS A 43 0.44 7.94 10.83
N ILE A 44 0.47 8.72 9.75
CA ILE A 44 0.81 8.23 8.41
C ILE A 44 2.21 7.60 8.41
N HIS A 45 3.17 8.24 9.10
CA HIS A 45 4.53 7.71 9.25
C HIS A 45 4.53 6.37 9.98
N SER A 46 3.91 6.28 11.16
CA SER A 46 3.86 5.04 11.93
C SER A 46 3.14 3.91 11.20
N ILE A 47 2.09 4.22 10.44
CA ILE A 47 1.40 3.24 9.58
C ILE A 47 2.34 2.72 8.49
N GLN A 48 3.09 3.61 7.84
CA GLN A 48 4.02 3.21 6.80
C GLN A 48 5.19 2.38 7.34
N GLU A 49 5.74 2.73 8.51
CA GLU A 49 6.76 1.94 9.21
C GLU A 49 6.22 0.54 9.53
N TYR A 50 5.02 0.46 10.10
CA TYR A 50 4.38 -0.83 10.37
C TYR A 50 4.23 -1.68 9.10
N ILE A 51 3.71 -1.12 8.01
CA ILE A 51 3.59 -1.82 6.72
C ILE A 51 4.96 -2.32 6.22
N GLN A 52 6.03 -1.56 6.42
CA GLN A 52 7.38 -1.96 6.03
C GLN A 52 7.94 -3.09 6.90
N THR A 53 7.63 -3.12 8.20
CA THR A 53 8.09 -4.20 9.09
C THR A 53 7.55 -5.57 8.69
N LEU A 54 6.35 -5.63 8.09
CA LEU A 54 5.80 -6.87 7.54
C LEU A 54 6.63 -7.43 6.38
N SER A 55 7.45 -6.59 5.73
CA SER A 55 8.28 -6.93 4.58
C SER A 55 7.51 -7.28 3.30
N TYR A 56 8.17 -7.06 2.15
CA TYR A 56 7.62 -7.43 0.85
C TYR A 56 7.67 -8.95 0.66
N ASN A 57 6.57 -9.57 0.25
CA ASN A 57 6.52 -11.01 0.00
C ASN A 57 7.20 -11.37 -1.34
N TYR A 58 8.36 -12.03 -1.24
CA TYR A 58 9.13 -12.57 -2.38
C TYR A 58 8.86 -14.05 -2.69
N LEU A 59 8.03 -14.75 -1.91
CA LEU A 59 7.80 -16.20 -2.01
C LEU A 59 6.85 -16.62 -3.14
N GLY A 60 6.48 -15.69 -4.03
CA GLY A 60 5.63 -15.98 -5.19
C GLY A 60 4.14 -15.94 -4.89
N GLU A 61 3.66 -16.76 -3.96
CA GLU A 61 2.23 -16.86 -3.60
C GLU A 61 1.83 -15.88 -2.48
N PRO A 62 0.67 -15.20 -2.58
CA PRO A 62 0.20 -14.32 -1.52
C PRO A 62 -0.35 -15.13 -0.34
N PHE A 63 0.02 -14.73 0.88
CA PHE A 63 -0.60 -15.28 2.10
C PHE A 63 -2.04 -14.80 2.27
N PHE A 64 -2.35 -13.59 1.77
CA PHE A 64 -3.67 -12.98 1.88
C PHE A 64 -4.26 -12.67 0.50
N VAL A 65 -5.22 -13.49 0.07
CA VAL A 65 -5.86 -13.30 -1.25
C VAL A 65 -6.86 -12.15 -1.22
N VAL A 66 -6.48 -11.02 -1.83
CA VAL A 66 -7.37 -9.85 -1.97
C VAL A 66 -8.31 -10.00 -3.16
N LYS A 67 -9.60 -10.23 -2.89
CA LYS A 67 -10.67 -10.17 -3.89
C LYS A 67 -11.18 -8.74 -4.04
N LYS A 68 -10.76 -8.03 -5.11
CA LYS A 68 -11.13 -6.62 -5.36
C LYS A 68 -12.63 -6.34 -5.45
N SER A 69 -13.44 -7.37 -5.73
CA SER A 69 -14.91 -7.30 -5.81
C SER A 69 -15.61 -7.45 -4.45
N SER A 70 -14.88 -7.79 -3.40
CA SER A 70 -15.40 -7.87 -2.04
C SER A 70 -15.85 -6.51 -1.51
N SER A 71 -16.78 -6.54 -0.55
CA SER A 71 -17.17 -5.35 0.21
C SER A 71 -16.03 -4.84 1.08
N VAL A 72 -16.09 -3.56 1.44
CA VAL A 72 -15.18 -2.92 2.39
C VAL A 72 -15.11 -3.73 3.69
N ARG A 73 -16.25 -4.07 4.30
CA ARG A 73 -16.31 -4.93 5.51
C ARG A 73 -15.47 -6.19 5.40
N ASN A 74 -15.58 -6.92 4.29
CA ASN A 74 -14.85 -8.18 4.09
C ASN A 74 -13.35 -7.95 3.85
N LEU A 75 -12.99 -6.87 3.17
CA LEU A 75 -11.60 -6.47 2.98
C LEU A 75 -10.95 -6.06 4.32
N LEU A 76 -11.69 -5.38 5.20
CA LEU A 76 -11.20 -5.01 6.53
C LEU A 76 -11.02 -6.22 7.45
N LYS A 77 -11.90 -7.23 7.36
CA LYS A 77 -11.68 -8.52 8.03
C LYS A 77 -10.40 -9.21 7.54
N LEU A 78 -10.06 -9.07 6.26
CA LEU A 78 -8.79 -9.57 5.73
C LEU A 78 -7.61 -8.77 6.29
N ALA A 79 -7.69 -7.43 6.37
CA ALA A 79 -6.65 -6.61 6.99
C ALA A 79 -6.43 -6.97 8.47
N GLN A 80 -7.50 -7.22 9.23
CA GLN A 80 -7.39 -7.67 10.61
C GLN A 80 -6.59 -8.98 10.73
N LYS A 81 -6.78 -9.92 9.79
CA LYS A 81 -5.97 -11.15 9.72
C LYS A 81 -4.50 -10.85 9.39
N MET A 82 -4.22 -9.85 8.54
CA MET A 82 -2.84 -9.44 8.26
C MET A 82 -2.14 -8.96 9.53
N VAL A 83 -2.83 -8.16 10.35
CA VAL A 83 -2.30 -7.68 11.63
C VAL A 83 -2.05 -8.83 12.61
N GLN A 84 -3.02 -9.75 12.72
CA GLN A 84 -2.93 -10.90 13.63
C GLN A 84 -1.84 -11.90 13.26
N GLN A 85 -1.62 -12.13 11.97
CA GLN A 85 -0.66 -13.13 11.48
C GLN A 85 0.72 -12.55 11.18
N ALA A 86 0.82 -11.23 10.97
CA ALA A 86 2.07 -10.51 10.73
C ALA A 86 2.97 -11.11 9.62
N LEU A 87 2.36 -11.69 8.58
CA LEU A 87 3.08 -12.30 7.46
C LEU A 87 3.44 -11.27 6.38
N PRO A 88 4.47 -11.53 5.55
CA PRO A 88 4.83 -10.68 4.44
C PRO A 88 3.68 -10.40 3.46
N ILE A 89 3.62 -9.18 2.95
CA ILE A 89 2.54 -8.71 2.07
C ILE A 89 3.08 -8.12 0.76
N LYS A 90 2.20 -7.87 -0.21
CA LYS A 90 2.47 -7.16 -1.46
C LYS A 90 1.68 -5.85 -1.53
N CYS A 91 1.82 -5.14 -2.65
CA CYS A 91 1.26 -3.79 -2.84
C CYS A 91 -0.27 -3.70 -2.66
N LEU A 92 -1.04 -4.69 -3.13
CA LEU A 92 -2.49 -4.68 -3.00
C LEU A 92 -2.93 -4.95 -1.56
N GLU A 93 -2.27 -5.89 -0.87
CA GLU A 93 -2.51 -6.17 0.55
C GLU A 93 -2.18 -4.94 1.41
N ALA A 94 -1.05 -4.29 1.14
CA ALA A 94 -0.65 -3.04 1.79
C ALA A 94 -1.67 -1.90 1.58
N THR A 95 -2.33 -1.84 0.41
CA THR A 95 -3.42 -0.87 0.17
C THR A 95 -4.62 -1.15 1.08
N ILE A 96 -5.01 -2.42 1.23
CA ILE A 96 -6.13 -2.82 2.10
C ILE A 96 -5.78 -2.55 3.57
N LEU A 97 -4.56 -2.86 3.98
CA LEU A 97 -4.07 -2.61 5.33
C LEU A 97 -3.99 -1.10 5.63
N GLY A 98 -3.51 -0.29 4.69
CA GLY A 98 -3.50 1.17 4.81
C GLY A 98 -4.90 1.74 5.00
N ILE A 99 -5.90 1.24 4.26
CA ILE A 99 -7.31 1.61 4.45
C ILE A 99 -7.78 1.26 5.88
N TYR A 100 -7.49 0.04 6.34
CA TYR A 100 -7.86 -0.41 7.69
C TYR A 100 -7.27 0.46 8.79
N LEU A 101 -5.96 0.74 8.73
CA LEU A 101 -5.25 1.51 9.74
C LEU A 101 -5.61 3.00 9.74
N THR A 102 -6.19 3.50 8.64
CA THR A 102 -6.64 4.89 8.51
C THR A 102 -8.14 5.08 8.67
N MET A 103 -8.88 4.04 9.08
CA MET A 103 -10.34 4.08 9.12
C MET A 103 -10.89 5.12 10.10
N LYS A 104 -10.17 5.38 11.20
CA LYS A 104 -10.59 6.28 12.29
C LYS A 104 -10.30 7.76 12.08
N PHE A 105 -9.64 8.12 10.97
CA PHE A 105 -9.28 9.50 10.68
C PHE A 105 -10.27 10.07 9.67
N ASP A 106 -11.36 10.64 10.16
CA ASP A 106 -12.46 11.16 9.32
C ASP A 106 -11.99 12.27 8.37
N ASP A 107 -11.05 13.10 8.82
CA ASP A 107 -10.43 14.16 8.02
C ASP A 107 -9.46 13.65 6.94
N LEU A 108 -9.11 12.35 6.96
CA LEU A 108 -8.22 11.74 5.98
C LEU A 108 -9.03 11.06 4.86
N LEU A 109 -9.16 11.75 3.74
CA LEU A 109 -9.71 11.17 2.52
C LEU A 109 -8.73 10.11 1.97
N ARG A 110 -9.15 8.84 1.94
CA ARG A 110 -8.39 7.71 1.35
C ARG A 110 -8.51 7.69 -0.18
N MET A 111 -8.08 8.79 -0.77
CA MET A 111 -7.57 8.96 -2.13
C MET A 111 -6.83 10.32 -2.28
N SER A 112 -6.25 10.73 -1.15
CA SER A 112 -5.26 11.76 -0.80
C SER A 112 -5.49 13.21 -1.23
N CYS A 113 -6.34 13.95 -0.52
CA CYS A 113 -6.07 15.38 -0.34
C CYS A 113 -6.21 15.73 1.14
N LEU A 114 -5.12 16.15 1.78
CA LEU A 114 -5.13 16.77 3.11
C LEU A 114 -4.59 18.20 2.95
N GLY A 115 -5.43 19.21 3.17
CA GLY A 115 -5.03 20.62 3.04
C GLY A 115 -4.44 21.00 1.68
N GLY A 116 -4.86 20.34 0.59
CA GLY A 116 -4.32 20.56 -0.75
C GLY A 116 -3.08 19.74 -1.12
N LYS A 117 -2.52 18.97 -0.17
CA LYS A 117 -1.33 18.13 -0.39
C LYS A 117 -1.72 16.67 -0.62
N TRP A 118 -0.95 15.99 -1.44
CA TRP A 118 -1.13 14.58 -1.79
C TRP A 118 -0.01 13.73 -1.18
N GLY A 119 -0.32 12.48 -0.87
CA GLY A 119 0.64 11.52 -0.33
C GLY A 119 0.19 10.10 -0.62
N ALA A 120 1.09 9.15 -0.42
CA ALA A 120 0.81 7.73 -0.62
C ALA A 120 1.29 6.91 0.58
N ILE A 121 0.50 5.89 0.92
CA ILE A 121 0.88 4.79 1.80
C ILE A 121 0.85 3.53 0.93
N GLY A 122 1.85 2.68 1.06
CA GLY A 122 1.89 1.44 0.30
C GLY A 122 3.18 0.66 0.49
N LEU A 123 3.33 -0.39 -0.31
CA LEU A 123 4.51 -1.24 -0.29
C LEU A 123 4.92 -1.61 -1.71
N SER A 124 6.22 -1.62 -1.96
CA SER A 124 6.81 -1.96 -3.26
C SER A 124 8.14 -2.68 -3.04
N LYS A 125 8.60 -3.44 -4.05
CA LYS A 125 9.95 -4.01 -4.09
C LYS A 125 11.03 -2.93 -4.11
N LYS A 126 10.68 -1.74 -4.58
CA LYS A 126 11.56 -0.58 -4.72
C LYS A 126 11.08 0.51 -3.78
N SER A 127 11.97 1.00 -2.92
CA SER A 127 11.63 1.98 -1.89
C SER A 127 11.13 3.31 -2.47
N ASP A 128 11.49 3.62 -3.71
CA ASP A 128 11.07 4.83 -4.41
C ASP A 128 9.72 4.68 -5.14
N LEU A 129 9.03 3.55 -5.00
CA LEU A 129 7.72 3.28 -5.61
C LEU A 129 6.63 2.93 -4.57
N MET A 130 6.78 3.39 -3.33
CA MET A 130 5.83 3.14 -2.23
C MET A 130 5.29 4.45 -1.63
N ASN A 131 5.75 4.88 -0.45
CA ASN A 131 5.33 6.11 0.21
C ASN A 131 6.11 7.31 -0.32
N LYS A 132 5.40 8.36 -0.72
CA LYS A 132 6.04 9.57 -1.27
C LYS A 132 5.29 10.85 -1.01
N SER A 133 6.10 11.90 -0.96
CA SER A 133 5.74 13.28 -1.23
C SER A 133 5.82 13.54 -2.76
N LEU A 134 4.71 13.30 -3.47
CA LEU A 134 4.31 13.96 -4.74
C LEU A 134 5.18 13.94 -6.03
N THR A 135 6.32 13.27 -6.15
CA THR A 135 7.06 13.15 -7.44
C THR A 135 7.06 11.70 -7.97
N TYR A 136 6.25 11.41 -8.99
CA TYR A 136 5.97 10.03 -9.45
C TYR A 136 6.69 9.61 -10.75
N THR A 137 6.81 10.48 -11.74
CA THR A 137 7.32 10.13 -13.09
C THR A 137 8.79 9.71 -13.06
N THR A 138 9.62 10.51 -12.42
CA THR A 138 11.07 10.31 -12.31
C THR A 138 11.48 9.00 -11.63
N CYS A 139 10.56 8.35 -10.92
CA CYS A 139 10.85 7.15 -10.12
C CYS A 139 10.71 5.88 -10.93
N TYR A 140 9.75 5.86 -11.86
CA TYR A 140 9.65 4.78 -12.84
C TYR A 140 10.82 4.82 -13.83
N GLU A 141 11.18 6.00 -14.32
CA GLU A 141 12.32 6.20 -15.22
C GLU A 141 13.64 5.74 -14.60
N LYS A 142 13.90 6.09 -13.33
CA LYS A 142 15.06 5.60 -12.55
C LYS A 142 15.15 4.07 -12.45
N ASN A 143 14.02 3.39 -12.55
CA ASN A 143 13.94 1.93 -12.54
C ASN A 143 13.78 1.34 -13.95
N ASN A 144 14.08 2.10 -15.00
CA ASN A 144 13.97 1.68 -16.41
C ASN A 144 12.55 1.23 -16.81
N HIS A 145 11.54 1.88 -16.24
CA HIS A 145 10.13 1.66 -16.58
C HIS A 145 9.52 2.93 -17.16
N THR A 146 8.68 2.77 -18.19
CA THR A 146 7.87 3.85 -18.75
C THR A 146 6.47 3.81 -18.16
N LEU A 147 6.01 4.94 -17.63
CA LEU A 147 4.65 5.05 -17.08
C LEU A 147 3.64 5.23 -18.22
N LEU A 148 2.77 4.24 -18.44
CA LEU A 148 1.84 4.24 -19.59
C LEU A 148 0.42 4.71 -19.23
N LYS A 149 0.00 4.49 -17.98
CA LYS A 149 -1.40 4.67 -17.58
C LYS A 149 -1.53 4.83 -16.08
N ILE A 150 -2.40 5.74 -15.68
CA ILE A 150 -2.80 5.97 -14.29
C ILE A 150 -4.28 5.64 -14.16
N LYS A 151 -4.64 4.89 -13.11
CA LYS A 151 -6.04 4.59 -12.77
C LYS A 151 -6.32 5.14 -11.38
N LEU A 152 -7.34 5.99 -11.28
CA LEU A 152 -7.75 6.63 -10.05
C LEU A 152 -9.14 6.12 -9.66
N GLY A 153 -9.34 5.83 -8.38
CA GLY A 153 -10.60 5.33 -7.84
C GLY A 153 -11.56 6.43 -7.35
N LEU A 154 -12.39 6.09 -6.37
CA LEU A 154 -13.07 7.05 -5.49
C LEU A 154 -12.61 6.86 -4.04
N PRO A 155 -12.77 7.87 -3.17
CA PRO A 155 -12.56 7.73 -1.73
C PRO A 155 -13.29 6.53 -1.16
N VAL A 156 -12.59 5.78 -0.31
CA VAL A 156 -13.19 4.66 0.41
C VAL A 156 -13.92 5.20 1.64
N THR A 157 -15.13 4.71 1.90
CA THR A 157 -15.92 5.02 3.10
C THR A 157 -15.16 4.79 4.41
N HIS A 158 -15.43 5.61 5.43
CA HIS A 158 -14.94 5.44 6.82
C HIS A 158 -15.74 4.39 7.60
N ASN A 159 -16.87 3.90 7.08
CA ASN A 159 -17.71 2.93 7.79
C ASN A 159 -17.13 1.50 7.66
N PRO A 160 -16.58 0.90 8.74
CA PRO A 160 -15.97 -0.42 8.68
C PRO A 160 -16.99 -1.54 8.45
N ALA A 161 -18.27 -1.28 8.71
CA ALA A 161 -19.36 -2.21 8.46
C ALA A 161 -19.95 -2.06 7.05
N SER A 162 -19.42 -1.18 6.18
CA SER A 162 -20.00 -0.95 4.85
C SER A 162 -19.94 -2.18 3.95
N ASN A 163 -21.08 -2.47 3.29
CA ASN A 163 -21.19 -3.49 2.26
C ASN A 163 -20.84 -2.95 0.85
N GLU A 164 -20.52 -1.66 0.74
CA GLU A 164 -20.07 -1.05 -0.50
C GLU A 164 -18.77 -1.67 -0.98
N LYS A 165 -18.52 -1.57 -2.29
CA LYS A 165 -17.29 -2.03 -2.92
C LYS A 165 -16.38 -0.83 -3.16
N ILE A 166 -15.07 -1.06 -3.03
CA ILE A 166 -14.08 -0.03 -3.40
C ILE A 166 -14.16 0.21 -4.91
N VAL A 167 -14.36 1.48 -5.29
CA VAL A 167 -14.30 1.89 -6.70
C VAL A 167 -12.83 2.09 -7.07
N TRP A 168 -12.18 1.04 -7.56
CA TRP A 168 -10.75 1.02 -7.89
C TRP A 168 -10.37 1.83 -9.13
N LYS A 169 -11.33 2.09 -10.03
CA LYS A 169 -11.10 2.73 -11.32
C LYS A 169 -12.34 3.53 -11.70
N LYS A 170 -12.37 4.80 -11.31
CA LYS A 170 -13.31 5.81 -11.81
C LYS A 170 -12.74 6.50 -13.05
N SER A 171 -11.47 6.89 -12.99
CA SER A 171 -10.76 7.59 -14.06
C SER A 171 -9.56 6.77 -14.54
N SER A 172 -9.28 6.83 -15.84
CA SER A 172 -8.22 6.05 -16.47
C SER A 172 -7.52 6.90 -17.50
N ILE A 173 -6.40 7.47 -17.07
CA ILE A 173 -5.62 8.44 -17.84
C ILE A 173 -4.51 7.67 -18.54
N ARG A 174 -4.51 7.65 -19.88
CA ARG A 174 -3.40 7.09 -20.65
C ARG A 174 -2.38 8.20 -20.84
N LEU A 175 -1.16 7.97 -20.37
CA LEU A 175 -0.09 8.92 -20.57
C LEU A 175 0.38 8.81 -22.01
N GLN A 176 0.40 9.94 -22.70
CA GLN A 176 1.07 10.09 -23.99
C GLN A 176 2.43 10.71 -23.68
N ASP A 177 3.48 10.21 -24.33
CA ASP A 177 4.89 10.41 -23.93
C ASP A 177 5.35 11.89 -23.89
N THR A 178 4.54 12.85 -24.33
CA THR A 178 4.97 14.25 -24.54
C THR A 178 4.18 15.33 -23.79
N LEU A 179 3.11 15.02 -23.04
CA LEU A 179 2.21 16.07 -22.47
C LEU A 179 1.79 15.80 -21.02
N TRP A 180 2.76 15.86 -20.09
CA TRP A 180 2.47 15.84 -18.64
C TRP A 180 1.49 16.94 -18.23
N ASP A 181 1.52 18.11 -18.89
CA ASP A 181 0.61 19.23 -18.63
C ASP A 181 -0.86 18.90 -18.90
N ILE A 182 -1.15 17.99 -19.85
CA ILE A 182 -2.52 17.53 -20.10
C ILE A 182 -2.90 16.48 -19.06
N SER A 183 -2.01 15.53 -18.81
CA SER A 183 -2.25 14.44 -17.87
C SER A 183 -2.45 14.96 -16.44
N SER A 184 -1.68 15.98 -16.03
CA SER A 184 -1.83 16.65 -14.73
C SER A 184 -3.15 17.39 -14.61
N LYS A 185 -3.62 18.08 -15.66
CA LYS A 185 -4.96 18.71 -15.67
C LYS A 185 -6.08 17.70 -15.49
N GLU A 186 -5.99 16.52 -16.08
CA GLU A 186 -6.97 15.43 -15.89
C GLU A 186 -6.94 14.87 -14.46
N ILE A 187 -5.75 14.71 -13.88
CA ILE A 187 -5.58 14.31 -12.47
C ILE A 187 -6.17 15.38 -11.53
N ASP A 188 -5.91 16.66 -11.80
CA ASP A 188 -6.44 17.77 -11.01
C ASP A 188 -7.96 17.90 -11.16
N ALA A 189 -8.51 17.65 -12.36
CA ALA A 189 -9.95 17.63 -12.58
C ALA A 189 -10.62 16.49 -11.82
N HIS A 190 -10.03 15.29 -11.82
CA HIS A 190 -10.47 14.17 -10.98
C HIS A 190 -10.48 14.60 -9.51
N SER A 191 -9.38 15.19 -9.05
CA SER A 191 -9.20 15.68 -7.69
C SER A 191 -10.23 16.72 -7.25
N ARG A 192 -10.56 17.69 -8.13
CA ARG A 192 -11.59 18.70 -7.88
C ARG A 192 -12.97 18.06 -7.77
N SER A 193 -13.30 17.11 -8.64
CA SER A 193 -14.60 16.43 -8.58
C SER A 193 -14.81 15.61 -7.29
N LEU A 194 -13.72 15.19 -6.64
CA LEU A 194 -13.79 14.54 -5.33
C LEU A 194 -14.08 15.49 -4.17
N ARG A 195 -13.75 16.78 -4.29
CA ARG A 195 -14.05 17.77 -3.23
C ARG A 195 -15.50 18.23 -3.24
N SER A 196 -16.21 17.98 -4.34
CA SER A 196 -17.63 18.30 -4.52
C SER A 196 -18.58 17.13 -4.22
N LEU A 197 -18.05 15.98 -3.79
CA LEU A 197 -18.80 14.81 -3.33
C LEU A 197 -18.95 14.87 -1.80
#